data_AF-A0A9E5I250-F1
#
_entry.id   AF-A0A9E5I250-F1
#
_cell.length_a   1.000
_cell.length_b   1.000
_cell.length_c   1.000
_cell.angle_alpha   90.00
_cell.angle_beta   90.00
_cell.angle_gamma   90.00
#
_symmetry.space_group_name_H-M   'P 1'
#
loop_
_entity.id
_entity.type
_entity.pdbx_description
1 polymer ?
#
loop_
_entity_poly.entity_id
_entity_poly.type
_entity_poly.pdbx_seq_one_letter_code
_entity_poly.pdbx_strand_id
1 'polypeptide(L)' 'MDVKSHFDSQSSLHHSISLNPLKYGFSLLVCLGLTACAVGPDFKKPDAPKVGVYTEKPVSSELATAPSIGGTKQTFDPA' A
#
# COMPACT_ATOMS: atom_id res chain seq x y z
N MET A 1 -5.70 -2.87 -38.31
CA MET A 1 -4.73 -3.31 -37.26
C MET A 1 -5.54 -3.93 -36.16
N ASP A 2 -5.85 -5.21 -36.35
CA ASP A 2 -7.05 -5.84 -35.78
C ASP A 2 -6.68 -6.77 -34.64
N VAL A 3 -6.93 -6.29 -33.41
CA VAL A 3 -6.76 -7.00 -32.13
C VAL A 3 -7.41 -8.39 -32.13
N LYS A 4 -8.40 -8.61 -33.01
CA LYS A 4 -9.10 -9.89 -33.21
C LYS A 4 -8.17 -11.04 -33.61
N SER A 5 -7.15 -10.78 -34.44
CA SER A 5 -6.28 -11.86 -34.95
C SER A 5 -5.33 -12.42 -33.89
N HIS A 6 -4.92 -11.59 -32.92
CA HIS A 6 -4.12 -12.04 -31.78
C HIS A 6 -4.95 -12.89 -30.80
N PHE A 7 -6.25 -12.61 -30.67
CA PHE A 7 -7.16 -13.40 -29.83
C PHE A 7 -7.42 -14.79 -30.44
N ASP A 8 -7.69 -14.85 -31.75
CA ASP A 8 -7.94 -16.10 -32.46
C ASP A 8 -6.66 -16.99 -32.56
N SER A 9 -5.45 -16.39 -32.52
CA SER A 9 -4.19 -17.16 -32.42
C SER A 9 -3.92 -17.74 -31.03
N GLN A 10 -4.47 -17.17 -29.96
CA GLN A 10 -4.37 -17.71 -28.60
C GLN A 10 -5.39 -18.84 -28.36
N SER A 11 -6.56 -18.82 -29.02
CA SER A 11 -7.56 -19.89 -28.92
C SER A 11 -7.16 -21.18 -29.65
N SER A 12 -6.22 -21.14 -30.60
CA SER A 12 -5.75 -22.35 -31.28
C SER A 12 -4.72 -23.16 -30.49
N LEU A 13 -4.20 -22.61 -29.38
CA LEU A 13 -3.28 -23.30 -28.46
C LEU A 13 -4.01 -23.85 -27.23
N HIS A 14 -5.23 -24.39 -27.42
CA HIS A 14 -5.76 -25.39 -26.49
C HIS A 14 -4.91 -26.67 -26.63
N HIS A 15 -3.66 -26.60 -26.15
CA HIS A 15 -2.93 -27.76 -25.72
C HIS A 15 -3.89 -28.54 -24.83
N SER A 16 -4.17 -29.79 -25.20
CA SER A 16 -4.73 -30.79 -24.30
C SER A 16 -3.70 -31.06 -23.20
N ILE A 17 -3.49 -30.09 -22.32
CA ILE A 17 -2.75 -30.23 -21.09
C ILE A 17 -3.63 -31.15 -20.26
N SER A 18 -3.17 -32.37 -20.00
CA SER A 18 -3.81 -33.26 -19.02
C SER A 18 -3.67 -32.60 -17.65
N LEU A 19 -4.62 -31.74 -17.31
CA LEU A 19 -4.59 -30.94 -16.10
C LEU A 19 -4.86 -31.84 -14.89
N ASN A 20 -3.83 -32.26 -14.15
CA ASN A 20 -4.00 -32.88 -12.83
C ASN A 20 -4.76 -31.92 -11.90
N PRO A 21 -6.04 -32.16 -11.60
CA PRO A 21 -6.91 -31.16 -10.97
C PRO A 21 -6.38 -30.71 -9.60
N LEU A 22 -5.72 -31.62 -8.88
CA LEU A 22 -5.10 -31.35 -7.58
C LEU A 22 -3.89 -30.39 -7.67
N LYS A 23 -3.07 -30.49 -8.73
CA LYS A 23 -1.87 -29.65 -8.91
C LYS A 23 -2.22 -28.26 -9.43
N TYR A 24 -3.14 -28.18 -10.39
CA TYR A 24 -3.53 -26.90 -10.99
C TYR A 24 -4.45 -26.09 -10.08
N GLY A 25 -5.28 -26.75 -9.26
CA GLY A 25 -6.08 -26.07 -8.23
C GLY A 25 -5.22 -25.34 -7.20
N PHE A 26 -4.14 -25.98 -6.73
CA PHE A 26 -3.20 -25.34 -5.80
C PHE A 26 -2.48 -24.14 -6.45
N SER A 27 -2.02 -24.28 -7.69
CA SER A 27 -1.39 -23.18 -8.43
C SER A 27 -2.33 -21.97 -8.60
N LEU A 28 -3.60 -22.21 -8.92
CA LEU A 28 -4.59 -21.15 -9.07
C LEU A 28 -4.84 -20.41 -7.74
N LEU A 29 -4.98 -21.17 -6.65
CA LEU A 29 -5.17 -20.62 -5.30
C LEU A 29 -3.99 -19.74 -4.87
N VAL A 30 -2.76 -20.17 -5.15
CA VAL A 30 -1.54 -19.39 -4.87
C VAL A 30 -1.53 -18.09 -5.68
N CYS A 31 -1.84 -18.14 -6.98
CA CYS A 31 -1.90 -16.93 -7.82
C CYS A 31 -2.94 -15.91 -7.31
N LEU A 32 -4.14 -16.37 -6.93
CA LEU A 32 -5.18 -15.52 -6.36
C LEU A 32 -4.76 -14.91 -5.02
N GLY A 33 -4.18 -15.72 -4.13
CA GLY A 33 -3.73 -15.28 -2.81
C GLY A 33 -2.61 -14.23 -2.86
N LEU A 34 -1.68 -14.34 -3.81
CA LEU A 34 -0.61 -13.36 -4.00
C LEU A 34 -1.15 -11.99 -4.47
N THR A 35 -2.22 -11.98 -5.28
CA THR A 35 -2.85 -10.72 -5.73
C THR A 35 -3.74 -10.06 -4.67
N ALA A 36 -4.25 -10.84 -3.71
CA ALA A 36 -5.11 -10.35 -2.64
C ALA A 36 -4.40 -9.38 -1.67
N CYS A 37 -3.06 -9.42 -1.61
CA CYS A 37 -2.28 -8.57 -0.69
C CYS A 37 -2.06 -7.13 -1.21
N ALA A 38 -2.39 -6.83 -2.48
CA ALA A 38 -2.09 -5.54 -3.10
C ALA A 38 -3.30 -4.60 -3.27
N VAL A 39 -4.52 -5.10 -3.06
CA VAL A 39 -5.77 -4.31 -3.17
C VAL A 39 -6.15 -3.73 -1.81
N GLY A 40 -5.45 -2.67 -1.42
CA GLY A 40 -5.91 -1.83 -0.32
C GLY A 40 -7.27 -1.20 -0.65
N PRO A 41 -8.06 -0.79 0.37
CA PRO A 41 -9.30 -0.07 0.12
C PRO A 41 -9.03 1.22 -0.67
N ASP A 42 -10.05 1.70 -1.38
CA ASP A 42 -9.98 2.97 -2.11
C ASP A 42 -9.83 4.15 -1.13
N PHE A 43 -8.59 4.51 -0.83
CA PHE A 43 -8.28 5.63 0.07
C PHE A 43 -8.62 6.95 -0.63
N LYS A 44 -9.75 7.54 -0.24
CA LYS A 44 -10.07 8.92 -0.62
C LYS A 44 -9.36 9.89 0.29
N LYS A 45 -8.91 11.01 -0.30
CA LYS A 45 -8.39 12.13 0.47
C LYS A 45 -9.53 12.68 1.34
N PRO A 46 -9.36 12.77 2.66
CA PRO A 46 -10.35 13.41 3.51
C PRO A 46 -10.39 14.91 3.24
N ASP A 47 -11.49 15.56 3.63
CA ASP A 47 -11.55 17.01 3.67
C ASP A 47 -10.44 17.58 4.55
N ALA A 48 -10.04 18.83 4.26
CA ALA A 48 -9.05 19.51 5.08
C ALA A 48 -9.53 19.58 6.54
N PRO A 49 -8.64 19.35 7.52
CA PRO A 49 -8.96 19.56 8.92
C PRO A 49 -9.53 20.97 9.16
N LYS A 50 -10.57 21.09 9.98
CA LYS A 50 -11.19 22.38 10.32
C LYS A 50 -10.31 23.27 11.20
N VAL A 51 -9.19 22.75 11.67
CA VAL A 51 -8.25 23.41 12.58
C VAL A 51 -6.98 23.77 11.82
N GLY A 52 -6.48 24.99 12.01
CA GLY A 52 -5.25 25.47 11.38
C GLY A 52 -3.97 25.03 12.09
N VAL A 53 -4.09 24.44 13.28
CA VAL A 53 -2.97 23.98 14.10
C VAL A 53 -3.29 22.60 14.68
N TYR A 54 -2.25 21.78 14.82
CA TYR A 54 -2.37 20.43 15.34
C TYR A 54 -2.53 20.36 16.87
N THR A 55 -2.30 21.46 17.58
CA THR A 55 -2.35 21.52 19.04
C THR A 55 -3.36 22.56 19.51
N GLU A 56 -4.15 22.22 20.53
CA GLU A 56 -5.13 23.15 21.12
C GLU A 56 -4.46 24.39 21.75
N LYS A 57 -3.24 24.20 22.27
CA LYS A 57 -2.40 25.25 22.88
C LYS A 57 -1.10 25.37 22.10
N PRO A 58 -0.45 26.55 22.10
CA PRO A 58 0.89 26.69 21.56
C PRO A 58 1.85 25.70 22.20
N VAL A 59 2.67 25.05 21.39
CA VAL A 59 3.74 24.17 21.88
C VAL A 59 4.76 25.05 22.62
N SER A 60 5.26 24.56 23.75
CA SER A 60 6.36 25.20 24.49
C SER A 60 7.55 25.44 23.56
N SER A 61 8.23 26.59 23.70
CA SER A 61 9.46 26.87 22.96
C SER A 61 10.59 25.89 23.30
N GLU A 62 10.50 25.20 24.44
CA GLU A 62 11.49 24.24 24.91
C GLU A 62 10.90 22.84 24.99
N LEU A 63 11.67 21.84 24.53
CA LEU A 63 11.29 20.43 24.59
C LEU A 63 11.67 19.83 25.95
N ALA A 64 10.82 18.91 26.42
CA ALA A 64 11.16 18.04 27.53
C ALA A 64 12.44 17.27 27.20
N THR A 65 13.39 17.27 28.13
CA THR A 65 14.69 16.59 27.96
C THR A 65 14.96 15.69 29.16
N ALA A 66 15.62 14.55 28.93
CA ALA A 66 15.97 13.60 29.99
C ALA A 66 17.04 14.19 30.93
N PRO A 67 16.96 13.92 32.26
CA PRO A 67 17.95 14.42 33.22
C PRO A 67 19.19 13.51 33.24
N SER A 68 19.89 13.40 32.12
CA SER A 68 21.08 12.54 31.96
C SER A 68 22.21 13.26 31.23
N ILE A 69 23.41 12.70 31.29
CA ILE A 69 24.55 13.17 30.49
C ILE A 69 24.19 13.01 29.01
N GLY A 70 24.08 14.14 28.29
CA GLY A 70 23.59 14.23 26.91
C GLY A 70 22.18 14.80 26.74
N GLY A 71 21.45 15.01 27.85
CA GLY A 71 20.13 15.65 27.85
C GLY A 71 20.19 17.17 27.92
N THR A 72 20.83 17.82 26.93
CA THR A 72 20.83 19.29 26.85
C THR A 72 19.47 19.82 26.40
N LYS A 73 19.05 20.95 26.98
CA LYS A 73 17.79 21.61 26.63
C LYS A 73 17.73 21.92 25.12
N GLN A 74 16.61 21.54 24.49
CA GLN A 74 16.35 21.77 23.07
C GLN A 74 15.27 22.84 22.88
N THR A 75 15.42 23.68 21.86
CA THR A 75 14.51 24.78 21.54
C THR A 75 13.87 24.56 20.16
N PHE A 76 12.60 24.93 20.01
CA PHE A 76 11.94 25.03 18.70
C PHE A 76 12.30 26.36 18.03
N ASP A 77 12.80 26.29 16.80
CA ASP A 77 13.01 27.45 15.93
C ASP A 77 11.85 27.53 14.91
N PRO A 78 10.90 28.46 15.08
CA PRO A 78 9.83 28.65 14.10
C PRO A 78 10.37 29.40 12.88
N ALA A 79 10.54 28.68 11.76
CA ALA A 79 10.92 29.23 10.46
C ALA A 79 9.86 30.18 9.86
#